data_AF-A0A1D6G5N5-F1
#
_entry.id   AF-A0A1D6G5N5-F1
#
_cell.length_a   1.000
_cell.length_b   1.000
_cell.length_c   1.000
_cell.angle_alpha   90.00
_cell.angle_beta   90.00
_cell.angle_gamma   90.00
#
_symmetry.space_group_name_H-M   'P 1'
#
loop_
_entity.id
_entity.type
_entity.pdbx_description
1 polymer ?
#
loop_
_entity_poly.entity_id
_entity_poly.type
_entity_poly.pdbx_seq_one_letter_code
_entity_poly.pdbx_strand_id
1 'polypeptide(L)'
;MQKRMSSPGRWVDGSEYAIITAVQGTFGYLDPEYYHTGQLTDKSDVYSFEVILAELLTRNKPIIEKGNGEKENLSNYLWEAKEKPLEEIVDGQVWEEASKEAVVCFARLALECLDLRREARPTMKDVELRLQLLKAKARAAASGPRADGEFHPPGETGRRTRRYGVVPVTAQDGTRQYSLEQEIASSLWIPR
;
A
#
# COMPACT_ATOMS: atom_id res chain seq x y z
N MET A 1 26.14 -0.71 -11.90
CA MET A 1 26.74 0.01 -10.76
C MET A 1 27.90 -0.82 -10.22
N GLN A 2 29.10 -0.24 -10.18
CA GLN A 2 30.36 -0.94 -9.98
C GLN A 2 30.88 -0.68 -8.56
N LYS A 3 31.08 -1.75 -7.78
CA LYS A 3 31.68 -1.69 -6.44
C LYS A 3 33.17 -1.36 -6.58
N ARG A 4 33.69 -0.34 -5.89
CA ARG A 4 35.14 -0.11 -5.73
C ARG A 4 35.57 -0.47 -4.31
N MET A 5 36.66 -1.24 -4.23
CA MET A 5 37.37 -1.61 -2.99
C MET A 5 38.25 -0.44 -2.54
N SER A 6 38.16 -0.05 -1.26
CA SER A 6 39.01 1.02 -0.68
C SER A 6 40.22 0.49 0.11
N SER A 7 40.33 -0.82 0.35
CA SER A 7 41.47 -1.55 0.95
C SER A 7 41.08 -3.02 1.17
N PRO A 8 42.02 -3.97 1.34
CA PRO A 8 41.68 -5.39 1.40
C PRO A 8 40.87 -5.69 2.67
N GLY A 9 39.57 -5.97 2.49
CA GLY A 9 38.72 -6.57 3.53
C GLY A 9 37.56 -5.72 4.06
N ARG A 10 37.37 -4.45 3.67
CA ARG A 10 36.19 -3.67 4.10
C ARG A 10 35.22 -3.45 2.95
N TRP A 11 34.12 -4.21 2.96
CA TRP A 11 32.88 -3.82 2.27
C TRP A 11 32.23 -2.69 3.08
N VAL A 12 31.96 -1.56 2.44
CA VAL A 12 31.15 -0.51 3.06
C VAL A 12 29.74 -0.69 2.49
N ASP A 13 28.86 -1.25 3.33
CA ASP A 13 27.41 -1.32 3.13
C ASP A 13 26.80 0.08 3.37
N GLY A 14 25.69 0.37 2.69
CA GLY A 14 25.02 1.66 2.61
C GLY A 14 24.80 2.29 3.97
N SER A 15 25.51 3.39 4.21
CA SER A 15 25.25 4.25 5.35
C SER A 15 23.83 4.81 5.24
N GLU A 16 22.90 4.23 6.00
CA GLU A 16 21.69 4.89 6.45
C GLU A 16 22.15 6.21 7.10
N TYR A 17 21.86 7.34 6.45
CA TYR A 17 22.24 8.64 6.97
C TYR A 17 21.27 8.98 8.10
N ALA A 18 21.80 9.15 9.31
CA ALA A 18 21.02 9.62 10.45
C ALA A 18 21.21 11.13 10.60
N ILE A 19 20.10 11.86 10.65
CA ILE A 19 20.09 13.30 10.94
C ILE A 19 19.74 13.47 12.42
N ILE A 20 20.63 14.10 13.18
CA ILE A 20 20.35 14.48 14.57
C ILE A 20 19.60 15.81 14.54
N THR A 21 18.36 15.82 15.02
CA THR A 21 17.51 17.01 15.03
C THR A 21 16.66 17.07 16.30
N ALA A 22 16.09 18.24 16.58
CA ALA A 22 15.00 18.34 17.55
C ALA A 22 13.85 17.44 17.10
N VAL A 23 13.30 16.67 18.04
CA VAL A 23 12.20 15.75 17.76
C VAL A 23 10.95 16.55 17.39
N GLN A 24 10.45 16.32 16.18
CA GLN A 24 9.20 16.87 15.65
C GLN A 24 8.43 15.78 14.91
N GLY A 25 7.10 15.79 15.02
CA GLY A 25 6.23 14.88 14.30
C GLY A 25 4.82 14.83 14.89
N THR A 26 3.98 13.95 14.32
CA THR A 26 2.60 13.76 14.75
C THR A 26 2.52 12.62 15.77
N PHE A 27 1.94 12.90 16.94
CA PHE A 27 1.74 11.88 17.98
C PHE A 27 0.91 10.71 17.43
N GLY A 28 1.38 9.48 17.67
CA GLY A 28 0.80 8.26 17.08
C GLY A 28 1.65 7.66 15.97
N TYR A 29 2.33 8.50 15.17
CA TYR A 29 3.13 8.06 14.01
C TYR A 29 4.63 8.06 14.27
N LEU A 30 5.06 8.61 15.40
CA LEU A 30 6.47 8.88 15.67
C LEU A 30 7.25 7.59 15.96
N ASP A 31 8.32 7.35 15.20
CA ASP A 31 9.26 6.25 15.44
C ASP A 31 9.81 6.33 16.88
N PRO A 32 9.63 5.30 17.72
CA PRO A 32 10.06 5.33 19.11
C PRO A 32 11.57 5.53 19.20
N GLU A 33 12.36 4.98 18.30
CA GLU A 33 13.82 5.18 18.36
C GLU A 33 14.21 6.62 17.99
N TYR A 34 13.50 7.26 17.05
CA TYR A 34 13.71 8.68 16.74
C TYR A 34 13.32 9.57 17.93
N TYR A 35 12.20 9.25 18.59
CA TYR A 35 11.76 9.96 19.77
C TYR A 35 12.80 9.93 20.90
N HIS A 36 13.41 8.77 21.16
CA HIS A 36 14.39 8.63 22.24
C HIS A 36 15.79 9.14 21.89
N THR A 37 16.21 8.99 20.63
CA THR A 37 17.61 9.27 20.21
C THR A 37 17.78 10.62 19.51
N GLY A 38 16.69 11.22 19.01
CA GLY A 38 16.74 12.38 18.12
C GLY A 38 17.31 12.07 16.72
N GLN A 39 17.61 10.81 16.42
CA GLN A 39 18.14 10.37 15.13
C GLN A 39 17.00 10.04 14.18
N LEU A 40 16.80 10.90 13.19
CA LEU A 40 15.85 10.70 12.11
C LEU A 40 16.55 9.96 10.96
N THR A 41 15.94 8.87 10.49
CA THR A 41 16.45 8.08 9.37
C THR A 41 15.32 7.70 8.41
N ASP A 42 15.68 7.16 7.24
CA ASP A 42 14.69 6.58 6.32
C ASP A 42 13.84 5.47 6.98
N LYS A 43 14.33 4.83 8.05
CA LYS A 43 13.58 3.81 8.81
C LYS A 43 12.56 4.41 9.77
N SER A 44 12.71 5.67 10.15
CA SER A 44 11.68 6.40 10.88
C SER A 44 10.46 6.67 10.00
N ASP A 45 10.67 6.87 8.69
CA ASP A 45 9.58 6.98 7.72
C ASP A 45 8.87 5.63 7.53
N VAL A 46 9.61 4.52 7.50
CA VAL A 46 9.03 3.17 7.44
C VAL A 46 8.10 2.90 8.62
N TYR A 47 8.50 3.28 9.84
CA TYR A 47 7.64 3.16 11.03
C TYR A 47 6.39 4.04 10.91
N SER A 48 6.55 5.30 10.53
CA SER A 48 5.41 6.21 10.37
C SER A 48 4.41 5.68 9.32
N PHE A 49 4.92 5.06 8.27
CA PHE A 49 4.12 4.42 7.24
C PHE A 49 3.48 3.10 7.71
N GLU A 50 4.14 2.34 8.59
CA GLU A 50 3.54 1.17 9.23
C GLU A 50 2.23 1.52 9.92
N VAL A 51 2.23 2.62 10.68
CA VAL A 51 1.04 3.08 11.39
C VAL A 51 -0.10 3.34 10.40
N ILE A 52 0.19 3.88 9.21
CA ILE A 52 -0.81 4.08 8.15
C ILE A 52 -1.33 2.72 7.63
N LEU A 53 -0.45 1.74 7.43
CA LEU A 53 -0.86 0.39 7.03
C LEU A 53 -1.75 -0.26 8.10
N ALA A 54 -1.41 -0.08 9.37
CA ALA A 54 -2.18 -0.51 10.52
C ALA A 54 -3.57 0.13 10.57
N GLU A 55 -3.65 1.46 10.37
CA GLU A 55 -4.92 2.19 10.31
C GLU A 55 -5.81 1.66 9.18
N LEU A 56 -5.24 1.34 8.02
CA LEU A 56 -6.01 0.80 6.89
C LEU A 56 -6.53 -0.62 7.15
N LEU A 57 -5.73 -1.48 7.81
CA LEU A 57 -6.14 -2.85 8.14
C LEU A 57 -7.20 -2.91 9.24
N THR A 58 -7.04 -2.07 10.25
CA THR A 58 -7.84 -2.14 11.49
C THR A 58 -8.96 -1.12 11.53
N ARG A 59 -8.92 -0.11 10.64
CA ARG A 59 -9.80 1.07 10.62
C ARG A 59 -9.84 1.85 11.94
N ASN A 60 -8.83 1.64 12.79
CA ASN A 60 -8.65 2.36 14.03
C ASN A 60 -7.82 3.62 13.82
N LYS A 61 -7.91 4.55 14.78
CA LYS A 61 -7.02 5.71 14.85
C LYS A 61 -5.63 5.27 15.34
N PRO A 62 -4.57 6.06 15.08
CA PRO A 62 -3.20 5.75 15.53
C PRO A 62 -3.07 5.69 17.05
N ILE A 63 -3.99 6.35 17.76
CA ILE A 63 -4.12 6.32 19.20
C ILE A 63 -5.50 5.76 19.53
N ILE A 64 -5.53 4.60 20.17
CA ILE A 64 -6.72 3.92 20.65
C ILE A 64 -6.99 4.43 22.07
N GLU A 65 -8.23 4.82 22.34
CA GLU A 65 -8.68 5.17 23.69
C GLU A 65 -9.43 3.97 24.29
N LYS A 66 -8.90 3.42 25.38
CA LYS A 66 -9.50 2.30 26.11
C LYS A 66 -10.67 2.80 26.95
N GLY A 67 -11.57 1.90 27.35
CA GLY A 67 -12.76 2.25 28.14
C GLY A 67 -12.47 2.86 29.53
N ASN A 68 -11.23 2.73 30.03
CA ASN A 68 -10.74 3.36 31.26
C ASN A 68 -10.11 4.74 31.03
N GLY A 69 -10.13 5.27 29.81
CA GLY A 69 -9.50 6.55 29.42
C GLY A 69 -8.01 6.48 29.12
N GLU A 70 -7.39 5.30 29.22
CA GLU A 70 -5.99 5.12 28.82
C GLU A 70 -5.85 5.20 27.30
N LYS A 71 -4.76 5.83 26.86
CA LYS A 71 -4.43 5.95 25.44
C LYS A 71 -3.30 5.00 25.10
N GLU A 72 -3.50 4.22 24.05
CA GLU A 72 -2.54 3.24 23.55
C GLU A 72 -2.21 3.53 22.09
N ASN A 73 -0.95 3.35 21.72
CA ASN A 73 -0.53 3.48 20.33
C ASN A 73 -0.97 2.24 19.54
N LEU A 74 -1.50 2.43 18.32
CA LEU A 74 -1.97 1.35 17.46
C LEU A 74 -0.86 0.34 17.13
N SER A 75 0.38 0.82 16.91
CA SER A 75 1.54 -0.04 16.68
C SER A 75 1.86 -0.91 17.90
N ASN A 76 1.67 -0.41 19.13
CA ASN A 76 1.83 -1.24 20.35
C ASN A 76 0.75 -2.33 20.42
N TYR A 77 -0.51 -1.96 20.17
CA TYR A 77 -1.61 -2.92 20.10
C TYR A 77 -1.32 -4.02 19.06
N LEU A 78 -0.88 -3.64 17.85
CA LEU A 78 -0.53 -4.60 16.80
C LEU A 78 0.65 -5.49 17.19
N TRP A 79 1.66 -4.93 17.83
CA TRP A 79 2.81 -5.71 18.29
C TRP A 79 2.40 -6.77 19.30
N GLU A 80 1.51 -6.45 20.24
CA GLU A 80 0.96 -7.40 21.21
C GLU A 80 0.01 -8.41 20.54
N ALA A 81 -0.72 -7.99 19.51
CA ALA A 81 -1.66 -8.82 18.79
C ALA A 81 -1.03 -9.66 17.66
N LYS A 82 0.26 -9.51 17.34
CA LYS A 82 0.87 -10.10 16.13
C LYS A 82 0.78 -11.63 16.01
N GLU A 83 0.63 -12.33 17.13
CA GLU A 83 0.48 -13.80 17.18
C GLU A 83 -0.99 -14.25 17.18
N LYS A 84 -1.94 -13.31 17.25
CA LYS A 84 -3.37 -13.59 17.17
C LYS A 84 -3.79 -13.87 15.72
N PRO A 85 -4.91 -14.59 15.53
CA PRO A 85 -5.52 -14.72 14.21
C PRO A 85 -5.79 -13.35 13.59
N LEU A 86 -5.57 -13.22 12.27
CA LEU A 86 -5.82 -11.94 11.58
C LEU A 86 -7.28 -11.54 11.63
N GLU A 87 -8.19 -12.49 11.79
CA GLU A 87 -9.63 -12.28 11.98
C GLU A 87 -9.96 -11.47 13.25
N GLU A 88 -9.07 -11.46 14.25
CA GLU A 88 -9.21 -10.65 15.46
C GLU A 88 -8.58 -9.24 15.33
N ILE A 89 -7.74 -9.04 14.32
CA ILE A 89 -6.94 -7.82 14.15
C ILE A 89 -7.52 -6.95 13.03
N VAL A 90 -7.82 -7.58 11.90
CA VAL A 90 -8.26 -6.93 10.67
C VAL A 90 -9.75 -6.65 10.75
N ASP A 91 -10.14 -5.43 10.39
CA ASP A 91 -11.54 -5.02 10.38
C ASP A 91 -12.37 -5.86 9.40
N GLY A 92 -13.59 -6.20 9.82
CA GLY A 92 -14.50 -7.04 9.04
C GLY A 92 -14.74 -6.52 7.62
N GLN A 93 -14.82 -5.20 7.43
CA GLN A 93 -15.07 -4.62 6.12
C GLN A 93 -13.89 -4.80 5.16
N VAL A 94 -12.66 -4.90 5.68
CA VAL A 94 -11.46 -5.15 4.85
C VAL A 94 -11.52 -6.56 4.23
N TRP A 95 -12.07 -7.54 4.95
CA TRP A 95 -12.28 -8.89 4.42
C TRP A 95 -13.36 -8.95 3.33
N GLU A 96 -14.35 -8.06 3.37
CA GLU A 96 -15.40 -7.97 2.35
C GLU A 96 -14.91 -7.27 1.06
N GLU A 97 -13.95 -6.35 1.20
CA GLU A 97 -13.47 -5.51 0.09
C GLU A 97 -12.25 -6.08 -0.65
N ALA A 98 -11.56 -7.08 -0.08
CA ALA A 98 -10.34 -7.64 -0.63
C ALA A 98 -10.26 -9.17 -0.50
N SER A 99 -9.59 -9.80 -1.46
CA SER A 99 -9.29 -11.24 -1.40
C SER A 99 -8.46 -11.58 -0.15
N LYS A 100 -8.71 -12.76 0.44
CA LYS A 100 -7.97 -13.26 1.61
C LYS A 100 -6.46 -13.17 1.44
N GLU A 101 -5.94 -13.55 0.27
CA GLU A 101 -4.51 -13.53 -0.03
C GLU A 101 -3.93 -12.10 0.01
N ALA A 102 -4.68 -11.12 -0.48
CA ALA A 102 -4.26 -9.72 -0.46
C ALA A 102 -4.21 -9.18 0.98
N VAL A 103 -5.24 -9.47 1.78
CA VAL A 103 -5.29 -9.06 3.20
C VAL A 103 -4.13 -9.67 3.97
N VAL A 104 -3.88 -10.98 3.83
CA VAL A 104 -2.77 -11.66 4.49
C VAL A 104 -1.42 -11.06 4.09
N CYS A 105 -1.20 -10.79 2.81
CA CYS A 105 0.06 -10.20 2.35
C CYS A 105 0.26 -8.76 2.83
N PHE A 106 -0.82 -7.97 2.88
CA PHE A 106 -0.80 -6.60 3.38
C PHE A 106 -0.53 -6.58 4.89
N ALA A 107 -1.19 -7.45 5.67
CA ALA A 107 -0.96 -7.59 7.10
C ALA A 107 0.49 -8.00 7.43
N ARG A 108 1.05 -8.95 6.67
CA ARG A 108 2.47 -9.33 6.82
C ARG A 108 3.41 -8.17 6.53
N LEU A 109 3.13 -7.37 5.50
CA LEU A 109 3.91 -6.17 5.21
C LEU A 109 3.85 -5.16 6.37
N ALA A 110 2.67 -4.89 6.92
CA ALA A 110 2.54 -4.01 8.09
C ALA A 110 3.38 -4.51 9.27
N LEU A 111 3.25 -5.80 9.63
CA LEU A 111 4.01 -6.40 10.74
C LEU A 111 5.53 -6.37 10.53
N GLU A 112 6.01 -6.49 9.30
CA GLU A 112 7.45 -6.36 8.98
C GLU A 112 7.95 -4.92 9.10
N CYS A 113 7.12 -3.93 8.78
CA CYS A 113 7.44 -2.51 9.00
C CYS A 113 7.46 -2.12 10.49
N LEU A 114 6.78 -2.91 11.34
CA LEU A 114 6.64 -2.70 12.78
C LEU A 114 7.85 -3.20 13.60
N ASP A 115 8.85 -3.84 12.98
CA ASP A 115 9.98 -4.41 13.74
C ASP A 115 10.68 -3.31 14.58
N LEU A 116 10.86 -3.62 15.87
CA LEU A 116 11.50 -2.71 16.82
C LEU A 116 12.96 -2.42 16.47
N ARG A 117 13.61 -3.29 15.71
CA ARG A 117 14.97 -3.09 15.20
C ARG A 117 14.88 -2.40 13.84
N ARG A 118 15.37 -1.16 13.75
CA ARG A 118 15.38 -0.38 12.50
C ARG A 118 15.98 -1.13 11.32
N GLU A 119 17.03 -1.91 11.57
CA GLU A 119 17.74 -2.67 10.54
C GLU A 119 16.90 -3.81 9.98
N ALA A 120 15.99 -4.36 10.79
CA ALA A 120 15.10 -5.46 10.38
C ALA A 120 13.88 -4.96 9.61
N ARG A 121 13.49 -3.69 9.75
CA ARG A 121 12.42 -3.10 8.94
C ARG A 121 12.82 -3.15 7.45
N PRO A 122 11.89 -3.33 6.51
CA PRO A 122 12.18 -3.19 5.07
C PRO A 122 12.65 -1.78 4.72
N THR A 123 13.17 -1.57 3.52
CA THR A 123 13.36 -0.19 3.00
C THR A 123 12.05 0.34 2.44
N MET A 124 11.86 1.67 2.39
CA MET A 124 10.66 2.26 1.76
C MET A 124 10.47 1.82 0.31
N LYS A 125 11.56 1.53 -0.42
CA LYS A 125 11.50 0.98 -1.77
C LYS A 125 10.94 -0.44 -1.79
N ASP A 126 11.31 -1.28 -0.83
CA ASP A 126 10.76 -2.64 -0.70
C ASP A 126 9.27 -2.60 -0.36
N VAL A 127 8.87 -1.69 0.54
CA VAL A 127 7.47 -1.44 0.89
C VAL A 127 6.67 -1.02 -0.35
N GLU A 128 7.15 -0.03 -1.10
CA GLU A 128 6.53 0.43 -2.34
C GLU A 128 6.36 -0.71 -3.34
N LEU A 129 7.43 -1.47 -3.62
CA LEU A 129 7.42 -2.56 -4.58
C LEU A 129 6.39 -3.64 -4.21
N ARG A 130 6.32 -4.01 -2.92
CA ARG A 130 5.36 -5.01 -2.43
C ARG A 130 3.93 -4.53 -2.56
N LEU A 131 3.65 -3.27 -2.25
CA LEU A 131 2.32 -2.67 -2.45
C LEU A 131 1.93 -2.61 -3.93
N GLN A 132 2.86 -2.25 -4.82
CA GLN A 132 2.62 -2.25 -6.26
C GLN A 132 2.29 -3.66 -6.76
N LEU A 133 3.01 -4.68 -6.29
CA LEU A 133 2.74 -6.07 -6.62
C LEU A 133 1.35 -6.52 -6.14
N LEU A 134 0.96 -6.15 -4.92
CA LEU A 134 -0.38 -6.46 -4.39
C LEU A 134 -1.47 -5.80 -5.22
N LYS A 135 -1.30 -4.53 -5.57
CA LYS A 135 -2.22 -3.78 -6.44
C LYS A 135 -2.34 -4.41 -7.83
N ALA A 136 -1.24 -4.84 -8.43
CA ALA A 136 -1.24 -5.50 -9.73
C ALA A 136 -1.99 -6.84 -9.68
N LYS A 137 -1.75 -7.65 -8.65
CA LYS A 137 -2.47 -8.92 -8.43
C LYS A 137 -3.96 -8.72 -8.23
N ALA A 138 -4.37 -7.73 -7.44
CA ALA A 138 -5.78 -7.40 -7.23
C ALA A 138 -6.48 -7.00 -8.54
N ARG A 139 -5.82 -6.19 -9.39
CA ARG A 139 -6.33 -5.82 -10.71
C ARG A 139 -6.46 -7.01 -11.65
N ALA A 140 -5.46 -7.90 -11.67
CA ALA A 140 -5.50 -9.11 -12.49
C ALA A 140 -6.67 -10.02 -12.08
N ALA A 141 -6.90 -10.20 -10.77
CA ALA A 141 -8.04 -10.96 -10.26
C ALA A 141 -9.40 -10.33 -10.66
N ALA A 142 -9.51 -8.99 -10.64
CA ALA A 142 -10.72 -8.28 -11.07
C ALA A 142 -10.98 -8.33 -12.58
N SER A 143 -9.97 -8.67 -13.40
CA SER A 143 -10.07 -8.66 -14.86
C SER A 143 -10.71 -9.92 -15.46
N GLY A 144 -10.99 -10.94 -14.64
CA GLY A 144 -11.55 -12.24 -15.07
C GLY A 144 -10.64 -13.05 -16.01
N PRO A 145 -10.89 -14.36 -16.18
CA PRO A 145 -10.30 -15.10 -17.30
C PRO A 145 -10.80 -14.48 -18.60
N ARG A 146 -9.90 -14.14 -19.53
CA ARG A 146 -10.31 -13.88 -20.91
C ARG A 146 -11.01 -15.14 -21.39
N ALA A 147 -12.25 -15.03 -21.85
CA ALA A 147 -12.91 -16.13 -22.52
C ALA A 147 -12.09 -16.48 -23.76
N ASP A 148 -11.33 -17.56 -23.68
CA ASP A 148 -10.63 -18.12 -24.82
C ASP A 148 -11.72 -18.58 -25.79
N GLY A 149 -11.91 -17.81 -26.86
CA GLY A 149 -12.96 -18.04 -27.84
C GLY A 149 -12.88 -19.47 -28.38
N GLU A 150 -13.90 -20.25 -28.07
CA GLU A 150 -14.06 -21.60 -28.55
C GLU A 150 -14.14 -21.57 -30.09
N PHE A 151 -13.08 -22.05 -30.74
CA PHE A 151 -12.99 -22.12 -32.20
C PHE A 151 -13.97 -23.20 -32.69
N HIS A 152 -15.14 -22.78 -33.18
CA HIS A 152 -16.06 -23.65 -33.90
C HIS A 152 -15.74 -23.64 -35.41
N PRO A 153 -15.46 -24.80 -36.04
CA PRO A 153 -15.21 -24.87 -37.47
C PRO A 153 -16.52 -24.68 -38.27
N PRO A 154 -16.49 -24.03 -39.46
CA PRO A 154 -17.69 -23.79 -40.23
C PRO A 154 -18.06 -25.01 -41.10
N GLY A 155 -19.22 -25.60 -40.82
CA GLY A 155 -19.94 -26.52 -41.71
C GLY A 155 -20.86 -25.74 -42.66
N GLU A 156 -20.85 -26.13 -43.92
CA GLU A 156 -21.38 -25.37 -45.06
C GLU A 156 -22.90 -25.38 -45.23
N THR A 157 -23.35 -24.33 -45.93
CA THR A 157 -24.54 -24.20 -46.81
C THR A 157 -25.90 -23.82 -46.22
N GLY A 158 -26.42 -22.65 -46.64
CA GLY A 158 -27.86 -22.46 -46.81
C GLY A 158 -28.44 -21.06 -46.64
N ARG A 159 -28.51 -20.31 -47.76
CA ARG A 159 -29.64 -19.43 -48.15
C ARG A 159 -29.86 -18.05 -47.46
N ARG A 160 -29.18 -17.05 -48.04
CA ARG A 160 -29.60 -15.68 -48.45
C ARG A 160 -31.04 -15.20 -48.14
N THR A 161 -31.17 -14.08 -47.40
CA THR A 161 -32.05 -12.95 -47.78
C THR A 161 -31.60 -11.59 -47.22
N ARG A 162 -31.29 -10.68 -48.17
CA ARG A 162 -31.39 -9.19 -48.24
C ARG A 162 -31.15 -8.26 -47.02
N ARG A 163 -30.19 -7.33 -47.24
CA ARG A 163 -30.18 -5.84 -47.09
C ARG A 163 -30.74 -5.27 -45.77
N TYR A 164 -30.02 -4.44 -45.01
CA TYR A 164 -29.46 -3.10 -45.29
C TYR A 164 -28.03 -2.99 -44.71
N GLY A 165 -27.03 -2.33 -45.31
CA GLY A 165 -26.90 -0.87 -45.49
C GLY A 165 -25.84 -0.33 -44.49
N VAL A 166 -24.75 0.23 -44.99
CA VAL A 166 -23.42 0.48 -44.35
C VAL A 166 -23.36 1.74 -43.44
N VAL A 167 -22.75 1.61 -42.25
CA VAL A 167 -21.65 2.35 -41.50
C VAL A 167 -21.48 3.88 -41.79
N PRO A 168 -21.01 4.80 -40.87
CA PRO A 168 -20.04 4.56 -39.76
C PRO A 168 -20.04 5.44 -38.47
N VAL A 169 -19.29 4.93 -37.47
CA VAL A 169 -18.36 5.60 -36.50
C VAL A 169 -18.79 6.82 -35.68
N THR A 170 -18.70 6.71 -34.35
CA THR A 170 -17.79 7.54 -33.52
C THR A 170 -17.28 6.77 -32.31
N ALA A 171 -15.95 6.77 -32.17
CA ALA A 171 -15.22 6.37 -30.98
C ALA A 171 -15.17 7.54 -30.00
N GLN A 172 -15.31 7.29 -28.69
CA GLN A 172 -14.71 8.13 -27.66
C GLN A 172 -14.27 7.27 -26.47
N ASP A 173 -12.97 7.04 -26.42
CA ASP A 173 -12.19 6.78 -25.22
C ASP A 173 -12.37 7.93 -24.23
N GLY A 174 -12.72 7.60 -22.99
CA GLY A 174 -12.79 8.54 -21.88
C GLY A 174 -11.62 8.33 -20.91
N THR A 175 -10.41 8.70 -21.31
CA THR A 175 -9.29 8.92 -20.39
C THR A 175 -9.65 10.05 -19.43
N ARG A 176 -9.95 9.73 -18.16
CA ARG A 176 -10.06 10.72 -17.09
C ARG A 176 -8.65 11.16 -16.67
N GLN A 177 -8.11 12.18 -17.32
CA GLN A 177 -7.03 12.98 -16.74
C GLN A 177 -7.66 14.04 -15.84
N TYR A 178 -7.46 13.91 -14.53
CA TYR A 178 -7.73 15.00 -13.58
C TYR A 178 -6.51 15.93 -13.58
N SER A 179 -6.73 17.21 -13.88
CA SER A 179 -5.69 18.24 -13.78
C SER A 179 -5.64 18.75 -12.34
N LEU A 180 -4.45 18.76 -11.74
CA LEU A 180 -4.16 19.24 -10.37
C LEU A 180 -4.69 20.67 -10.13
N GLU A 181 -4.80 21.49 -11.18
CA GLU A 181 -5.31 22.86 -11.06
C GLU A 181 -6.79 22.92 -10.66
N GLN A 182 -7.59 21.89 -10.97
CA GLN A 182 -9.00 21.84 -10.56
C GLN A 182 -9.16 21.58 -9.05
N GLU A 183 -8.20 20.91 -8.42
CA GLU A 183 -8.22 20.60 -6.99
C GLU A 183 -7.78 21.81 -6.13
N ILE A 184 -6.82 22.59 -6.64
CA ILE A 184 -6.38 23.85 -6.03
C ILE A 184 -7.52 24.88 -6.05
N ALA A 185 -8.26 24.96 -7.16
CA ALA A 185 -9.39 25.87 -7.29
C ALA A 185 -10.56 25.51 -6.36
N SER A 186 -10.82 24.22 -6.10
CA SER A 186 -11.90 23.82 -5.18
C SER A 186 -11.55 24.03 -3.71
N SER A 187 -10.25 24.03 -3.37
CA SER A 187 -9.76 24.23 -2.00
C SER A 187 -9.86 25.69 -1.54
N LEU A 188 -9.98 26.64 -2.47
CA LEU A 188 -10.07 28.07 -2.18
C LEU A 188 -11.47 28.52 -1.73
N TRP A 189 -12.49 27.67 -1.83
CA TRP A 189 -13.87 28.03 -1.45
C TRP A 189 -14.22 27.64 -0.01
N ILE A 190 -13.38 26.89 0.71
CA ILE A 190 -13.74 26.44 2.07
C ILE A 190 -13.36 27.54 3.08
N PRO A 191 -14.32 28.22 3.74
CA PRO A 191 -14.00 29.21 4.76
C PRO A 191 -13.46 28.50 6.01
N ARG A 192 -12.44 29.09 6.65
CA ARG A 192 -11.90 28.63 7.94
C ARG A 192 -12.72 29.13 9.12
#